data_AF-A0A831YC37-F1
#
_entry.id   AF-A0A831YC37-F1
#
_cell.length_a   1.000
_cell.length_b   1.000
_cell.length_c   1.000
_cell.angle_alpha   90.00
_cell.angle_beta   90.00
_cell.angle_gamma   90.00
#
_symmetry.space_group_name_H-M   'P 1'
#
loop_
_entity.id
_entity.type
_entity.pdbx_description
1 polymer ?
#
loop_
_entity_poly.entity_id
_entity_poly.type
_entity_poly.pdbx_seq_one_letter_code
_entity_poly.pdbx_strand_id
1 'polypeptide(L)' 'MVVELVERPLPRPSDEGYIEARLLEALGEARLALRFLEEGLTRNAACKAFQAWKALLAALLRLE' A
#
# COMPACT_ATOMS: atom_id res chain seq x y z
N MET A 1 -18.25 -14.75 24.10
CA MET A 1 -18.04 -13.28 24.05
C MET A 1 -16.73 -12.85 23.37
N VAL A 2 -15.54 -13.36 23.72
CA VAL A 2 -14.29 -13.00 22.98
C VAL A 2 -14.21 -13.69 21.61
N VAL A 3 -14.64 -14.96 21.53
CA VAL A 3 -14.61 -15.76 20.29
C VAL A 3 -15.49 -15.13 19.19
N GLU A 4 -16.71 -14.68 19.50
CA GLU A 4 -17.60 -13.99 18.54
C GLU A 4 -17.01 -12.66 18.00
N LEU A 5 -16.15 -12.00 18.77
CA LEU A 5 -15.55 -10.72 18.35
C LEU A 5 -14.45 -10.93 17.29
N VAL A 6 -13.73 -12.05 17.37
CA VAL A 6 -12.67 -12.43 16.41
C VAL A 6 -13.27 -13.00 15.13
N GLU A 7 -14.37 -13.73 15.24
CA GLU A 7 -15.07 -14.38 14.11
C GLU A 7 -15.84 -13.37 13.24
N ARG A 8 -16.11 -12.15 13.73
CA ARG A 8 -16.84 -11.14 12.96
C ARG A 8 -15.95 -10.55 11.88
N PRO A 9 -16.40 -10.48 10.61
CA PRO A 9 -15.65 -9.83 9.55
C PRO A 9 -15.41 -8.37 9.91
N LEU A 10 -14.19 -7.90 9.62
CA LEU A 10 -13.84 -6.49 9.78
C LEU A 10 -14.80 -5.62 8.96
N PRO A 11 -15.16 -4.43 9.49
CA PRO A 11 -15.94 -3.49 8.72
C PRO A 11 -15.21 -3.17 7.41
N ARG A 12 -15.98 -2.97 6.33
CA ARG A 12 -15.37 -2.50 5.08
C ARG A 12 -14.72 -1.14 5.33
N PRO A 13 -13.52 -0.89 4.78
CA PRO A 13 -12.92 0.44 4.82
C PRO A 13 -13.87 1.47 4.18
N SER A 14 -13.87 2.69 4.70
CA SER A 14 -14.39 3.82 3.94
C SER A 14 -13.49 4.08 2.72
N ASP A 15 -14.02 4.80 1.73
CA ASP A 15 -13.24 5.16 0.55
C ASP A 15 -12.06 6.05 0.92
N GLU A 16 -12.26 7.00 1.83
CA GLU A 16 -11.20 7.84 2.40
C GLU A 16 -10.11 7.01 3.10
N GLY A 17 -10.50 6.06 3.97
CA GLY A 17 -9.55 5.21 4.67
C GLY A 17 -8.80 4.26 3.74
N TYR A 18 -9.47 3.78 2.68
CA TYR A 18 -8.82 2.99 1.64
C TYR A 18 -7.81 3.83 0.84
N ILE A 19 -8.18 5.05 0.44
CA ILE A 19 -7.30 5.99 -0.26
C ILE A 19 -6.07 6.31 0.59
N GLU A 20 -6.27 6.66 1.87
CA GLU A 20 -5.18 6.97 2.80
C GLU A 20 -4.21 5.79 2.93
N ALA A 21 -4.73 4.58 3.12
CA ALA A 21 -3.90 3.38 3.23
C ALA A 21 -3.08 3.13 1.96
N ARG A 22 -3.67 3.30 0.77
CA ARG A 22 -2.97 3.11 -0.51
C ARG A 22 -1.94 4.21 -0.78
N LEU A 23 -2.19 5.45 -0.37
CA LEU A 23 -1.19 6.52 -0.44
C LEU A 23 0.00 6.28 0.50
N LEU A 24 -0.26 5.83 1.72
CA LEU A 24 0.81 5.44 2.67
C LEU A 24 1.65 4.27 2.14
N GLU A 25 1.01 3.26 1.55
CA GLU A 25 1.68 2.15 0.89
C GLU A 25 2.55 2.63 -0.28
N ALA A 26 2.02 3.50 -1.14
CA ALA A 26 2.76 4.07 -2.26
C ALA A 26 4.04 4.80 -1.79
N LEU A 27 3.92 5.63 -0.76
CA LEU A 27 5.05 6.35 -0.17
C LEU A 27 6.07 5.42 0.49
N GLY A 28 5.61 4.37 1.18
CA GLY A 28 6.47 3.37 1.83
C GLY A 28 7.28 2.58 0.81
N GLU A 29 6.60 2.05 -0.22
CA GLU A 29 7.22 1.27 -1.29
C GLU A 29 8.19 2.13 -2.12
N ALA A 30 7.85 3.39 -2.41
CA ALA A 30 8.75 4.31 -3.11
C ALA A 30 10.04 4.60 -2.31
N ARG A 31 9.92 4.79 -0.98
CA ARG A 31 11.09 4.95 -0.10
C ARG A 31 12.00 3.73 -0.10
N LEU A 32 11.42 2.53 -0.06
CA LEU A 32 12.18 1.28 -0.16
C LEU A 32 12.85 1.13 -1.52
N ALA A 33 12.17 1.52 -2.60
CA ALA A 33 12.74 1.48 -3.95
C ALA A 33 14.00 2.35 -4.04
N LEU A 34 13.95 3.57 -3.50
CA LEU A 34 15.11 4.48 -3.46
C LEU A 34 16.26 3.90 -2.65
N ARG A 35 15.98 3.39 -1.43
CA ARG A 35 17.01 2.73 -0.61
C ARG A 35 17.66 1.56 -1.34
N PHE A 36 16.87 0.69 -1.95
CA PHE A 36 17.40 -0.45 -2.70
C PHE A 36 18.21 -0.03 -3.91
N LEU A 37 17.86 1.08 -4.56
CA LEU A 37 18.66 1.62 -5.64
C LEU A 37 20.01 2.14 -5.14
N GLU A 38 20.03 2.87 -4.02
CA GLU A 38 21.25 3.35 -3.35
C GLU A 38 22.18 2.19 -2.93
N GLU A 39 21.61 1.06 -2.51
CA GLU A 39 22.34 -0.15 -2.15
C GLU A 39 22.76 -1.03 -3.36
N GLY A 40 22.43 -0.61 -4.59
CA GLY A 40 22.73 -1.36 -5.82
C GLY A 40 21.82 -2.57 -6.08
N LEU A 41 20.75 -2.74 -5.31
CA LEU A 41 19.76 -3.81 -5.42
C LEU A 41 18.71 -3.50 -6.51
N THR A 42 19.15 -3.29 -7.75
CA THR A 42 18.34 -2.78 -8.86
C THR A 42 17.06 -3.56 -9.14
N ARG A 43 17.10 -4.92 -9.09
CA ARG A 43 15.90 -5.77 -9.26
C ARG A 43 14.86 -5.52 -8.16
N ASN A 44 15.31 -5.39 -6.91
CA ASN A 44 14.41 -5.16 -5.78
C ASN A 44 13.84 -3.74 -5.83
N ALA A 45 14.68 -2.76 -6.19
CA ALA A 45 14.27 -1.38 -6.39
C ALA A 45 13.15 -1.28 -7.44
N ALA A 46 13.32 -1.92 -8.61
CA ALA A 46 12.31 -1.96 -9.66
C ALA A 46 10.99 -2.60 -9.18
N CYS A 47 11.08 -3.69 -8.41
CA CYS A 47 9.90 -4.32 -7.84
C CYS A 47 9.14 -3.37 -6.89
N LYS A 48 9.86 -2.71 -5.97
CA LYS A 48 9.28 -1.74 -5.03
C LYS A 48 8.69 -0.51 -5.73
N ALA A 49 9.36 0.01 -6.75
CA ALA A 49 8.83 1.11 -7.56
C ALA A 49 7.51 0.72 -8.25
N PHE A 50 7.42 -0.50 -8.79
CA PHE A 50 6.18 -0.98 -9.41
C PHE A 50 5.05 -1.18 -8.38
N GLN A 51 5.35 -1.67 -7.17
CA GLN A 51 4.34 -1.75 -6.09
C GLN A 51 3.83 -0.36 -5.71
N ALA A 52 4.73 0.62 -5.56
CA ALA A 52 4.35 2.00 -5.29
C ALA A 52 3.40 2.57 -6.35
N TRP A 53 3.71 2.32 -7.64
CA TRP A 53 2.87 2.74 -8.76
C TRP A 53 1.46 2.15 -8.72
N LYS A 54 1.35 0.83 -8.47
CA LYS A 54 0.04 0.18 -8.33
C LYS A 54 -0.75 0.69 -7.12
N ALA A 55 -0.06 1.02 -6.03
CA ALA A 55 -0.68 1.61 -4.85
C ALA A 55 -1.26 3.00 -5.15
N LEU A 56 -0.50 3.83 -5.85
CA LEU A 56 -0.96 5.14 -6.30
C LEU A 56 -2.17 5.03 -7.24
N LEU A 57 -2.10 4.19 -8.28
CA LEU A 57 -3.22 4.02 -9.22
C LEU A 57 -4.49 3.52 -8.53
N ALA A 58 -4.37 2.61 -7.55
CA ALA A 58 -5.52 2.14 -6.79
C ALA A 58 -6.15 3.23 -5.91
N ALA A 59 -5.34 4.17 -5.39
CA ALA A 59 -5.86 5.34 -4.68
C ALA A 59 -6.60 6.29 -5.64
N LEU A 60 -6.00 6.58 -6.80
CA LEU A 60 -6.58 7.48 -7.80
C LEU A 60 -7.91 6.94 -8.36
N LEU A 61 -8.01 5.65 -8.64
CA LEU A 61 -9.24 5.02 -9.14
C LEU A 61 -10.41 5.12 -8.14
N ARG A 62 -10.12 5.31 -6.84
CA ARG A 62 -11.16 5.47 -5.82
C ARG A 62 -11.61 6.92 -5.65
N LEU A 63 -10.94 7.88 -6.30
CA LEU A 63 -11.32 9.29 -6.34
C LEU A 63 -12.30 9.62 -7.49
N GLU A 64 -12.38 8.74 -8.50
CA GLU A 64 -13.33 8.82 -9.63
C GLU A 64 -14.72 8.32 -9.22
#